data_AF-A0A7V3UPK3-F1
#
_entry.id   AF-A0A7V3UPK3-F1
#
_cell.length_a   1.000
_cell.length_b   1.000
_cell.length_c   1.000
_cell.angle_alpha   90.00
_cell.angle_beta   90.00
_cell.angle_gamma   90.00
#
_symmetry.space_group_name_H-M   'P 1'
#
loop_
_entity.id
_entity.type
_entity.pdbx_description
1 polymer ?
#
loop_
_entity_poly.entity_id
_entity_poly.type
_entity_poly.pdbx_seq_one_letter_code
_entity_poly.pdbx_strand_id
1 'polypeptide(L)'
;NPAEVREGPRAGLRILAAEEDLARDLLATLDESQRSQVIIQTDAPKDIVTENSRKVNLEQPVGLPVAGMNETQRALLMRLIAEYIQNMRRDMAHAQLEKIKSAGIEKIYFAWAGSTEPGNPHYYRVHGPTLLIEYDNTQNNANHIHAVYRDLQDDFAEDLLRQHYAESEHHKKK
;
A
#
# COMPACT_ATOMS: atom_id res chain seq x y z
N ASN A 1 -4.97 -6.49 15.35
CA ASN A 1 -5.64 -5.45 16.17
C ASN A 1 -6.95 -5.08 15.49
N PRO A 2 -8.01 -4.68 16.23
CA PRO A 2 -9.26 -4.29 15.58
C PRO A 2 -9.08 -2.99 14.77
N ALA A 3 -9.75 -2.90 13.62
CA ALA A 3 -9.82 -1.68 12.82
C ALA A 3 -10.52 -0.54 13.60
N GLU A 4 -11.58 -0.90 14.32
CA GLU A 4 -12.34 -0.04 15.22
C GLU A 4 -12.59 -0.75 16.55
N VAL A 5 -12.33 -0.05 17.65
CA VAL A 5 -12.76 -0.48 18.97
C VAL A 5 -14.26 -0.22 19.10
N ARG A 6 -15.06 -1.29 19.09
CA ARG A 6 -16.53 -1.18 19.10
C ARG A 6 -17.13 -1.02 20.50
N GLU A 7 -16.41 -1.40 21.56
CA GLU A 7 -16.92 -1.42 22.93
C GLU A 7 -15.86 -0.96 23.96
N GLY A 8 -16.34 -0.52 25.12
CA GLY A 8 -15.49 -0.13 26.25
C GLY A 8 -14.97 1.32 26.21
N PRO A 9 -14.05 1.71 27.10
CA PRO A 9 -13.63 3.11 27.29
C PRO A 9 -12.95 3.76 26.08
N ARG A 10 -12.54 2.97 25.09
CA ARG A 10 -11.92 3.45 23.84
C ARG A 10 -12.83 3.27 22.62
N ALA A 11 -14.13 3.05 22.83
CA ALA A 11 -15.09 2.88 21.75
C ALA A 11 -15.03 4.07 20.76
N GLY A 12 -15.05 3.77 19.47
CA GLY A 12 -14.90 4.74 18.37
C GLY A 12 -13.46 5.04 17.95
N LEU A 13 -12.46 4.48 18.64
CA LEU A 13 -11.07 4.55 18.18
C LEU A 13 -10.89 3.72 16.91
N ARG A 14 -10.51 4.37 15.80
CA ARG A 14 -10.14 3.74 14.53
C ARG A 14 -8.61 3.71 14.36
N ILE A 15 -8.07 2.54 14.07
CA ILE A 15 -6.65 2.32 13.77
C ILE A 15 -6.45 2.50 12.26
N LEU A 16 -5.39 3.21 11.87
CA LEU A 16 -5.07 3.52 10.46
C LEU A 16 -6.23 4.18 9.69
N ALA A 17 -6.97 5.06 10.38
CA ALA A 17 -8.14 5.73 9.81
C ALA A 17 -7.76 6.67 8.66
N ALA A 18 -6.61 7.35 8.75
CA ALA A 18 -6.16 8.27 7.72
C ALA A 18 -5.86 7.54 6.40
N GLU A 19 -5.22 6.37 6.48
CA GLU A 19 -4.92 5.50 5.34
C GLU A 19 -6.21 5.03 4.65
N GLU A 20 -7.19 4.52 5.41
CA GLU A 20 -8.49 4.11 4.85
C GLU A 20 -9.25 5.30 4.25
N ASP A 21 -9.38 6.39 5.00
CA ASP A 21 -10.19 7.54 4.59
C ASP A 21 -9.62 8.20 3.34
N LEU A 22 -8.29 8.38 3.24
CA LEU A 22 -7.64 8.93 2.04
C LEU A 22 -7.83 8.04 0.81
N ALA A 23 -7.73 6.72 0.97
CA ALA A 23 -7.92 5.78 -0.14
C ALA A 23 -9.39 5.77 -0.63
N ARG A 24 -10.35 5.85 0.29
CA ARG A 24 -11.78 5.96 -0.03
C ARG A 24 -12.13 7.31 -0.65
N ASP A 25 -11.56 8.40 -0.16
CA ASP A 25 -11.72 9.73 -0.75
C ASP A 25 -11.22 9.74 -2.19
N LEU A 26 -10.03 9.17 -2.44
CA LEU A 26 -9.52 9.01 -3.81
C LEU A 26 -10.50 8.21 -4.68
N LEU A 27 -10.94 7.04 -4.22
CA LEU A 27 -11.90 6.20 -4.93
C LEU A 27 -13.21 6.96 -5.24
N ALA A 28 -13.70 7.77 -4.30
CA ALA A 28 -14.91 8.57 -4.44
C ALA A 28 -14.81 9.61 -5.57
N THR A 29 -13.62 10.17 -5.81
CA THR A 29 -13.39 11.16 -6.88
C THR A 29 -13.27 10.57 -8.29
N LEU A 30 -13.23 9.25 -8.44
CA LEU A 30 -13.06 8.60 -9.74
C LEU A 30 -14.38 8.55 -10.52
N ASP A 31 -14.31 8.85 -11.81
CA ASP A 31 -15.42 8.61 -12.73
C ASP A 31 -15.60 7.12 -13.06
N GLU A 32 -16.64 6.77 -13.81
CA GLU A 32 -16.95 5.37 -14.15
C GLU A 32 -15.83 4.70 -14.97
N SER A 33 -15.20 5.43 -15.89
CA SER A 33 -14.11 4.90 -16.71
C SER A 33 -12.87 4.63 -15.86
N GLN A 34 -12.55 5.53 -14.93
CA GLN A 34 -11.45 5.35 -13.98
C GLN A 34 -11.76 4.23 -12.98
N ARG A 35 -12.99 4.14 -12.47
CA ARG A 35 -13.41 3.06 -11.54
C ARG A 35 -13.29 1.68 -12.16
N SER A 36 -13.66 1.52 -13.43
CA SER A 36 -13.50 0.24 -14.13
C SER A 36 -12.02 -0.18 -14.31
N GLN A 37 -11.09 0.76 -14.27
CA GLN A 37 -9.65 0.46 -14.25
C GLN A 37 -9.15 0.18 -12.84
N VAL A 38 -9.61 0.93 -11.84
CA VAL A 38 -9.17 0.81 -10.44
C VAL A 38 -9.70 -0.44 -9.76
N ILE A 39 -10.97 -0.78 -9.95
CA ILE A 39 -11.60 -1.96 -9.32
C ILE A 39 -11.20 -3.21 -10.09
N ILE A 40 -10.15 -3.87 -9.62
CA ILE A 40 -9.58 -5.03 -10.30
C ILE A 40 -10.33 -6.34 -9.96
N GLN A 41 -11.03 -6.36 -8.83
CA GLN A 41 -11.83 -7.49 -8.34
C GLN A 41 -13.02 -6.99 -7.50
N THR A 42 -14.17 -7.64 -7.65
CA THR A 42 -15.39 -7.31 -6.87
C THR A 42 -15.29 -7.80 -5.43
N ASP A 43 -14.57 -8.91 -5.21
CA ASP A 43 -14.26 -9.43 -3.89
C ASP A 43 -12.82 -9.07 -3.52
N ALA A 44 -12.63 -8.60 -2.29
CA ALA A 44 -11.28 -8.35 -1.77
C ALA A 44 -10.56 -9.68 -1.49
N PRO A 45 -9.22 -9.74 -1.66
CA PRO A 45 -8.44 -10.87 -1.19
C PRO A 45 -8.62 -11.06 0.32
N LYS A 46 -8.28 -12.24 0.84
CA LYS A 46 -8.40 -12.52 2.29
C LYS A 46 -7.29 -11.89 3.13
N ASP A 47 -6.26 -11.36 2.47
CA ASP A 47 -5.04 -10.79 3.04
C ASP A 47 -4.29 -9.95 1.98
N ILE A 48 -3.21 -9.28 2.37
CA ILE A 48 -2.29 -8.59 1.46
C ILE A 48 -1.72 -9.56 0.42
N VAL A 49 -1.75 -9.17 -0.86
CA VAL A 49 -1.45 -10.09 -1.96
C VAL A 49 0.03 -10.48 -1.99
N THR A 50 0.93 -9.61 -1.56
CA THR A 50 2.37 -9.91 -1.61
C THR A 50 2.89 -10.70 -0.41
N GLU A 51 2.09 -10.87 0.65
CA GLU A 51 2.42 -11.62 1.88
C GLU A 51 3.94 -11.57 2.23
N ASN A 52 4.59 -12.75 2.30
CA ASN A 52 6.02 -12.92 2.56
C ASN A 52 6.85 -13.06 1.26
N SER A 53 6.30 -12.71 0.10
CA SER A 53 6.99 -12.88 -1.17
C SER A 53 8.23 -11.98 -1.25
N ARG A 54 9.38 -12.61 -1.53
CA ARG A 54 10.67 -11.94 -1.73
C ARG A 54 10.72 -11.07 -2.99
N LYS A 55 9.84 -11.31 -3.96
CA LYS A 55 9.73 -10.50 -5.18
C LYS A 55 8.28 -10.16 -5.44
N VAL A 56 7.99 -8.87 -5.51
CA VAL A 56 6.72 -8.36 -5.98
C VAL A 56 6.76 -8.40 -7.50
N ASN A 57 5.87 -9.17 -8.14
CA ASN A 57 5.75 -9.10 -9.59
C ASN A 57 5.00 -7.80 -9.97
N LEU A 58 5.74 -6.86 -10.55
CA LEU A 58 5.25 -5.58 -11.10
C LEU A 58 5.32 -5.53 -12.63
N GLU A 59 5.61 -6.65 -13.30
CA GLU A 59 5.77 -6.70 -14.76
C GLU A 59 4.48 -6.31 -15.50
N GLN A 60 3.33 -6.48 -14.84
CA GLN A 60 2.03 -6.01 -15.30
C GLN A 60 1.39 -5.14 -14.21
N PRO A 61 1.56 -3.81 -14.26
CA PRO A 61 0.92 -2.92 -13.30
C PRO A 61 -0.60 -2.99 -13.47
N VAL A 62 -1.32 -2.89 -12.35
CA VAL A 62 -2.78 -3.00 -12.29
C VAL A 62 -3.39 -1.74 -11.73
N GLY A 63 -4.63 -1.42 -12.11
CA GLY A 63 -5.29 -0.21 -11.64
C GLY A 63 -5.08 1.00 -12.55
N LEU A 64 -5.40 2.18 -12.02
CA LEU A 64 -5.28 3.45 -12.72
C LEU A 64 -3.88 4.06 -12.50
N PRO A 65 -3.10 4.34 -13.57
CA PRO A 65 -1.87 5.10 -13.44
C PRO A 65 -2.16 6.55 -13.04
N VAL A 66 -1.23 7.16 -12.31
CA VAL A 66 -1.27 8.59 -11.98
C VAL A 66 -1.35 9.46 -13.24
N ALA A 67 -0.74 9.02 -14.34
CA ALA A 67 -0.88 9.66 -15.65
C ALA A 67 -2.33 9.90 -16.07
N GLY A 68 -3.25 9.01 -15.70
CA GLY A 68 -4.69 9.10 -15.99
C GLY A 68 -5.51 9.83 -14.93
N MET A 69 -4.88 10.41 -13.91
CA MET A 69 -5.55 11.14 -12.83
C MET A 69 -5.55 12.65 -13.06
N ASN A 70 -6.59 13.33 -12.57
CA ASN A 70 -6.62 14.80 -12.48
C ASN A 70 -5.83 15.31 -11.25
N GLU A 71 -5.70 16.63 -11.11
CA GLU A 71 -4.92 17.25 -10.03
C GLU A 71 -5.42 16.88 -8.62
N THR A 72 -6.74 16.82 -8.41
CA THR A 72 -7.33 16.44 -7.12
C THR A 72 -7.00 14.99 -6.76
N GLN A 73 -7.17 14.07 -7.71
CA GLN A 73 -6.86 12.65 -7.56
C GLN A 73 -5.37 12.43 -7.28
N ARG A 74 -4.50 13.11 -8.04
CA ARG A 74 -3.04 13.12 -7.82
C ARG A 74 -2.69 13.57 -6.41
N ALA A 75 -3.29 14.67 -5.95
CA ALA A 75 -3.04 15.19 -4.61
C ALA A 75 -3.48 14.22 -3.50
N LEU A 76 -4.65 13.59 -3.65
CA LEU A 76 -5.13 12.57 -2.70
C LEU A 76 -4.21 11.35 -2.66
N LEU A 77 -3.79 10.82 -3.81
CA LEU A 77 -2.87 9.69 -3.86
C LEU A 77 -1.51 10.03 -3.22
N MET A 78 -0.96 11.21 -3.50
CA MET A 78 0.31 11.63 -2.90
C MET A 78 0.19 11.84 -1.39
N ARG A 79 -0.96 12.31 -0.89
CA ARG A 79 -1.24 12.37 0.55
C ARG A 79 -1.30 10.98 1.17
N LEU A 80 -1.98 10.03 0.51
CA LEU A 80 -2.02 8.64 0.96
C LEU A 80 -0.61 8.04 1.06
N ILE A 81 0.21 8.18 0.03
CA ILE A 81 1.61 7.72 0.04
C ILE A 81 2.40 8.38 1.18
N ALA A 82 2.20 9.68 1.39
CA ALA A 82 2.89 10.42 2.44
C ALA A 82 2.50 9.97 3.85
N GLU A 83 1.27 9.51 4.08
CA GLU A 83 0.82 8.97 5.38
C GLU A 83 1.67 7.77 5.79
N TYR A 84 1.93 6.85 4.87
CA TYR A 84 2.79 5.70 5.11
C TYR A 84 4.25 6.08 5.37
N ILE A 85 4.78 7.01 4.58
CA ILE A 85 6.20 7.40 4.65
C ILE A 85 6.50 8.24 5.89
N GLN A 86 5.54 9.05 6.37
CA GLN A 86 5.72 9.90 7.54
C GLN A 86 5.83 9.14 8.86
N ASN A 87 5.53 7.83 8.86
CA ASN A 87 5.84 6.94 9.98
C ASN A 87 7.35 6.71 10.16
N MET A 88 8.17 7.06 9.16
CA MET A 88 9.64 7.00 9.24
C MET A 88 10.24 8.25 9.89
N ARG A 89 11.53 8.19 10.26
CA ARG A 89 12.27 9.37 10.67
C ARG A 89 12.28 10.40 9.52
N ARG A 90 12.17 11.69 9.84
CA ARG A 90 11.98 12.79 8.88
C ARG A 90 12.98 12.79 7.71
N ASP A 91 14.25 12.53 7.98
CA ASP A 91 15.32 12.43 6.98
C ASP A 91 15.09 11.27 6.01
N MET A 92 14.74 10.09 6.52
CA MET A 92 14.36 8.93 5.71
C MET A 92 13.09 9.19 4.89
N ALA A 93 12.08 9.78 5.52
CA ALA A 93 10.82 10.13 4.86
C ALA A 93 11.04 11.08 3.67
N HIS A 94 11.90 12.09 3.85
CA HIS A 94 12.26 13.02 2.79
C HIS A 94 13.01 12.31 1.65
N ALA A 95 14.03 11.52 1.97
CA ALA A 95 14.78 10.75 0.97
C ALA A 95 13.87 9.81 0.16
N GLN A 96 12.90 9.16 0.83
CA GLN A 96 11.97 8.26 0.20
C GLN A 96 11.00 8.96 -0.76
N LEU A 97 10.49 10.13 -0.37
CA LEU A 97 9.65 10.94 -1.25
C LEU A 97 10.40 11.42 -2.48
N GLU A 98 11.66 11.85 -2.32
CA GLU A 98 12.50 12.24 -3.47
C GLU A 98 12.79 11.06 -4.40
N LYS A 99 13.08 9.87 -3.85
CA LYS A 99 13.26 8.63 -4.62
C LYS A 99 12.02 8.29 -5.46
N ILE A 100 10.83 8.38 -4.87
CA ILE A 100 9.56 8.16 -5.58
C ILE A 100 9.37 9.19 -6.70
N LYS A 101 9.65 10.47 -6.45
CA LYS A 101 9.58 11.53 -7.46
C LYS A 101 10.54 11.28 -8.62
N SER A 102 11.80 10.98 -8.32
CA SER A 102 12.84 10.72 -9.32
C SER A 102 12.55 9.48 -10.18
N ALA A 103 11.87 8.47 -9.62
CA ALA A 103 11.44 7.29 -10.36
C ALA A 103 10.26 7.56 -11.33
N GLY A 104 9.59 8.70 -11.17
CA GLY A 104 8.48 9.16 -12.00
C GLY A 104 7.13 8.85 -11.37
N ILE A 105 6.50 9.86 -10.78
CA ILE A 105 5.17 9.78 -10.15
C ILE A 105 4.11 9.23 -11.12
N GLU A 106 4.19 9.57 -12.41
CA GLU A 106 3.24 9.12 -13.43
C GLU A 106 3.17 7.59 -13.60
N LYS A 107 4.22 6.87 -13.14
CA LYS A 107 4.33 5.41 -13.19
C LYS A 107 3.79 4.73 -11.93
N ILE A 108 3.19 5.49 -11.02
CA ILE A 108 2.51 4.96 -9.85
C ILE A 108 1.09 4.58 -10.27
N TYR A 109 0.60 3.48 -9.74
CA TYR A 109 -0.73 2.94 -10.00
C TYR A 109 -1.50 2.78 -8.70
N PHE A 110 -2.81 3.03 -8.76
CA PHE A 110 -3.75 2.78 -7.69
C PHE A 110 -4.77 1.73 -8.11
N ALA A 111 -4.95 0.69 -7.29
CA ALA A 111 -5.92 -0.38 -7.50
C ALA A 111 -6.74 -0.63 -6.24
N TRP A 112 -7.96 -1.14 -6.44
CA TRP A 112 -8.94 -1.45 -5.40
C TRP A 112 -9.55 -2.84 -5.63
N ALA A 113 -9.86 -3.54 -4.55
CA ALA A 113 -10.68 -4.74 -4.59
C ALA A 113 -11.67 -4.77 -3.42
N GLY A 114 -12.82 -5.41 -3.62
CA GLY A 114 -13.87 -5.49 -2.61
C GLY A 114 -14.83 -4.29 -2.61
N SER A 115 -15.56 -4.16 -1.51
CA SER A 115 -16.65 -3.19 -1.38
C SER A 115 -16.14 -1.75 -1.41
N THR A 116 -16.87 -0.86 -2.08
CA THR A 116 -16.64 0.58 -2.04
C THR A 116 -17.30 1.24 -0.84
N GLU A 117 -18.19 0.53 -0.15
CA GLU A 117 -18.93 1.04 1.01
C GLU A 117 -18.08 0.97 2.29
N PRO A 118 -18.10 2.00 3.15
CA PRO A 118 -17.42 1.98 4.45
C PRO A 118 -17.84 0.80 5.32
N GLY A 119 -16.92 0.31 6.15
CA GLY A 119 -17.18 -0.78 7.10
C GLY A 119 -17.32 -2.18 6.46
N ASN A 120 -17.14 -2.30 5.14
CA ASN A 120 -17.18 -3.57 4.43
C ASN A 120 -15.78 -4.05 4.00
N PRO A 121 -15.62 -5.36 3.73
CA PRO A 121 -14.36 -5.94 3.29
C PRO A 121 -13.81 -5.25 2.04
N HIS A 122 -12.57 -4.79 2.13
CA HIS A 122 -11.90 -4.08 1.04
C HIS A 122 -10.39 -4.20 1.11
N TYR A 123 -9.77 -3.88 -0.02
CA TYR A 123 -8.35 -3.90 -0.25
C TYR A 123 -7.95 -2.77 -1.20
N TYR A 124 -6.79 -2.17 -1.00
CA TYR A 124 -6.16 -1.33 -2.02
C TYR A 124 -4.66 -1.58 -2.15
N ARG A 125 -4.14 -1.21 -3.32
CA ARG A 125 -2.73 -1.27 -3.65
C ARG A 125 -2.27 0.03 -4.30
N VAL A 126 -1.17 0.57 -3.81
CA VAL A 126 -0.39 1.62 -4.50
C VAL A 126 0.94 1.03 -4.89
N HIS A 127 1.34 1.09 -6.15
CA HIS A 127 2.64 0.56 -6.57
C HIS A 127 3.26 1.36 -7.69
N GLY A 128 4.59 1.35 -7.75
CA GLY A 128 5.38 1.96 -8.80
C GLY A 128 6.78 1.37 -8.83
N PRO A 129 7.73 1.99 -9.54
CA PRO A 129 9.07 1.42 -9.72
C PRO A 129 9.87 1.24 -8.41
N THR A 130 9.55 2.01 -7.37
CA THR A 130 10.31 2.04 -6.10
C THR A 130 9.47 1.74 -4.87
N LEU A 131 8.14 1.66 -5.00
CA LEU A 131 7.25 1.58 -3.85
C LEU A 131 6.16 0.52 -4.07
N LEU A 132 5.78 -0.13 -2.98
CA LEU A 132 4.55 -0.89 -2.86
C LEU A 132 3.89 -0.56 -1.53
N ILE A 133 2.59 -0.29 -1.57
CA ILE A 133 1.70 -0.16 -0.43
C ILE A 133 0.55 -1.12 -0.66
N GLU A 134 0.25 -1.95 0.32
CA GLU A 134 -0.96 -2.78 0.34
C GLU A 134 -1.69 -2.55 1.66
N TYR A 135 -3.01 -2.51 1.58
CA TYR A 135 -3.91 -2.43 2.72
C TYR A 135 -5.03 -3.42 2.50
N ASP A 136 -5.27 -4.28 3.49
CA ASP A 136 -6.37 -5.22 3.56
C ASP A 136 -7.16 -5.01 4.84
N ASN A 137 -8.48 -4.99 4.74
CA ASN A 137 -9.35 -5.09 5.90
C ASN A 137 -10.56 -5.96 5.56
N THR A 138 -10.34 -7.27 5.47
CA THR A 138 -11.41 -8.23 5.15
C THR A 138 -11.78 -9.14 6.32
N GLN A 139 -10.85 -9.38 7.23
CA GLN A 139 -11.02 -10.30 8.35
C GLN A 139 -11.85 -9.67 9.50
N ASN A 140 -12.42 -10.52 10.36
CA ASN A 140 -13.24 -10.12 11.51
C ASN A 140 -14.38 -9.13 11.18
N ASN A 141 -15.06 -9.33 10.03
CA ASN A 141 -16.08 -8.42 9.50
C ASN A 141 -15.51 -7.02 9.25
N ALA A 142 -14.46 -6.95 8.42
CA ALA A 142 -13.71 -5.73 8.12
C ALA A 142 -13.26 -4.99 9.39
N ASN A 143 -12.74 -5.76 10.35
CA ASN A 143 -12.27 -5.23 11.62
C ASN A 143 -10.90 -5.79 12.01
N HIS A 144 -10.05 -6.09 11.03
CA HIS A 144 -8.66 -6.51 11.25
C HIS A 144 -7.81 -6.07 10.07
N ILE A 145 -7.05 -4.99 10.28
CA ILE A 145 -6.29 -4.35 9.22
C ILE A 145 -4.92 -5.01 9.11
N HIS A 146 -4.53 -5.36 7.88
CA HIS A 146 -3.15 -5.57 7.49
C HIS A 146 -2.74 -4.46 6.54
N ALA A 147 -1.60 -3.81 6.83
CA ALA A 147 -1.07 -2.77 5.99
C ALA A 147 0.45 -2.92 5.90
N VAL A 148 0.98 -2.78 4.70
CA VAL A 148 2.42 -2.90 4.44
C VAL A 148 2.87 -1.76 3.54
N TYR A 149 4.07 -1.25 3.84
CA TYR A 149 4.85 -0.38 2.98
C TYR A 149 6.17 -1.09 2.67
N ARG A 150 6.55 -1.16 1.39
CA ARG A 150 7.83 -1.72 0.93
C ARG A 150 8.54 -0.72 0.03
N ASP A 151 9.80 -0.47 0.36
CA ASP A 151 10.76 0.07 -0.58
C ASP A 151 11.28 -1.07 -1.45
N LEU A 152 11.05 -1.01 -2.75
CA LEU A 152 11.39 -2.12 -3.65
C LEU A 152 12.86 -2.12 -4.09
N GLN A 153 13.62 -1.06 -3.80
CA GLN A 153 15.05 -1.00 -4.08
C GLN A 153 15.89 -1.30 -2.83
N ASP A 154 15.33 -1.10 -1.64
CA ASP A 154 15.97 -1.37 -0.34
C ASP A 154 15.11 -2.35 0.49
N ASP A 155 14.54 -3.36 -0.17
CA ASP A 155 13.65 -4.33 0.48
C ASP A 155 14.47 -5.23 1.41
N PHE A 156 14.04 -5.30 2.68
CA PHE A 156 14.77 -5.88 3.82
C PHE A 156 15.28 -7.32 3.59
N ALA A 157 14.69 -8.03 2.63
CA ALA A 157 15.00 -9.42 2.31
C ALA A 157 16.14 -9.62 1.29
N GLU A 158 16.53 -8.61 0.51
CA GLU A 158 17.43 -8.84 -0.62
C GLU A 158 18.91 -8.66 -0.28
N ASP A 159 19.29 -7.58 0.39
CA ASP A 159 20.72 -7.24 0.52
C ASP A 159 21.34 -7.79 1.80
N LEU A 160 20.70 -7.61 2.96
CA LEU A 160 21.28 -8.03 4.25
C LEU A 160 21.46 -9.54 4.40
N LEU A 161 20.49 -10.34 3.93
CA LEU A 161 20.60 -11.80 4.01
C LEU A 161 21.61 -12.32 2.99
N ARG A 162 21.62 -11.78 1.76
CA ARG A 162 22.57 -12.17 0.70
C ARG A 162 23.99 -11.77 1.08
N GLN A 163 24.21 -10.55 1.59
CA GLN A 163 25.49 -10.11 2.15
C GLN A 163 25.89 -10.99 3.34
N HIS A 164 24.98 -11.29 4.27
CA HIS A 164 25.28 -12.22 5.36
C HIS A 164 25.71 -13.60 4.83
N TYR A 165 25.03 -14.18 3.84
CA TYR A 165 25.46 -15.44 3.22
C TYR A 165 26.78 -15.34 2.45
N ALA A 166 27.07 -14.20 1.83
CA ALA A 166 28.30 -13.98 1.06
C ALA A 166 29.51 -13.69 1.96
N GLU A 167 29.30 -13.02 3.10
CA GLU A 167 30.34 -12.50 3.99
C GLU A 167 30.53 -13.35 5.26
N SER A 168 29.59 -14.23 5.59
CA SER A 168 29.69 -15.09 6.79
C SER A 168 30.43 -16.39 6.49
N GLU A 169 31.60 -16.55 7.11
CA GLU A 169 32.47 -17.74 7.05
C GLU A 169 31.79 -19.04 7.54
N HIS A 170 30.66 -18.97 8.26
CA HIS A 170 29.94 -20.16 8.75
C HIS A 170 29.07 -20.86 7.70
N HIS A 171 28.78 -20.24 6.54
CA HIS A 171 28.05 -20.87 5.43
C HIS A 171 28.96 -21.43 4.33
N LYS A 172 30.27 -21.18 4.40
CA LYS A 172 31.27 -21.84 3.54
C LYS A 172 31.66 -23.21 4.11
N LYS A 173 30.73 -24.18 4.17
CA LYS A 173 31.11 -25.60 4.34
C LYS A 173 30.25 -26.58 3.53
N LYS A 174 30.96 -27.15 2.55
CA LYS A 174 30.75 -28.36 1.71
C LYS A 174 29.70 -28.29 0.61
#